data_AF-A0A148N4Z7-F1
#
_entry.id   AF-A0A148N4Z7-F1
#
_cell.length_a   1.000
_cell.length_b   1.000
_cell.length_c   1.000
_cell.angle_alpha   90.00
_cell.angle_beta   90.00
_cell.angle_gamma   90.00
#
_symmetry.space_group_name_H-M   'P 1'
#
loop_
_entity.id
_entity.type
_entity.pdbx_description
1 polymer ?
#
loop_
_entity_poly.entity_id
_entity_poly.type
_entity_poly.pdbx_seq_one_letter_code
_entity_poly.pdbx_strand_id
1 'polypeptide(L)' 'MKNNIIALIRSFQGYTYEVAGILTAYFDDPEQARACAEKILEEWKKQVEVNGSSLTVYI' A
#
# COMPACT_ATOMS: atom_id res chain seq x y z
N MET A 1 -13.02 -2.19 -3.67
CA MET A 1 -11.62 -2.13 -4.11
C MET A 1 -10.73 -1.50 -3.05
N LYS A 2 -10.92 -0.22 -2.68
CA LYS A 2 -10.19 0.43 -1.57
C LYS A 2 -10.09 -0.42 -0.29
N ASN A 3 -11.21 -0.97 0.19
CA ASN A 3 -11.22 -1.79 1.40
C ASN A 3 -10.37 -3.07 1.28
N ASN A 4 -10.22 -3.62 0.07
CA ASN A 4 -9.37 -4.80 -0.17
C ASN A 4 -7.89 -4.41 -0.13
N ILE A 5 -7.54 -3.25 -0.68
CA ILE A 5 -6.17 -2.70 -0.60
C ILE A 5 -5.81 -2.41 0.86
N ILE A 6 -6.72 -1.81 1.64
CA ILE A 6 -6.51 -1.57 3.08
C ILE A 6 -6.36 -2.89 3.84
N ALA A 7 -7.18 -3.91 3.53
CA ALA A 7 -7.06 -5.22 4.15
C ALA A 7 -5.72 -5.89 3.85
N LEU A 8 -5.25 -5.81 2.59
CA LEU A 8 -3.93 -6.29 2.19
C LEU A 8 -2.82 -5.53 2.94
N ILE A 9 -2.85 -4.20 2.97
CA ILE A 9 -1.84 -3.41 3.69
C ILE A 9 -1.76 -3.85 5.16
N ARG A 10 -2.91 -4.09 5.80
CA ARG A 10 -2.97 -4.60 7.17
C ARG A 10 -2.42 -6.02 7.31
N SER A 11 -2.57 -6.90 6.32
CA SER A 11 -1.96 -8.24 6.37
C SER A 11 -0.42 -8.18 6.29
N PHE A 12 0.12 -7.09 5.74
CA PHE A 12 1.56 -6.76 5.78
C PHE A 12 1.96 -5.97 7.04
N GLN A 13 1.09 -5.90 8.06
CA GLN A 13 1.30 -5.12 9.29
C GLN A 13 1.44 -3.60 9.05
N GLY A 14 1.06 -3.10 7.88
CA GLY A 14 1.08 -1.68 7.58
C GLY A 14 -0.11 -0.93 8.16
N TYR A 15 0.09 0.36 8.41
CA TYR A 15 -0.97 1.30 8.77
C TYR A 15 -1.25 2.25 7.62
N THR A 16 -2.51 2.66 7.45
CA THR A 16 -2.97 3.48 6.33
C THR A 16 -3.49 4.82 6.79
N TYR A 17 -3.18 5.86 6.02
CA TYR A 17 -3.77 7.18 6.10
C TYR A 17 -4.28 7.60 4.71
N GLU A 18 -5.43 8.26 4.66
CA GLU A 18 -6.03 8.70 3.39
C GLU A 18 -6.25 10.21 3.42
N VAL A 19 -5.80 10.87 2.34
CA VAL A 19 -6.06 12.28 2.12
C VAL A 19 -6.31 12.54 0.64
N ALA A 20 -7.38 13.27 0.32
CA ALA A 20 -7.70 13.70 -1.04
C ALA A 20 -7.67 12.58 -2.11
N GLY A 21 -8.16 11.38 -1.78
CA GLY A 21 -8.17 10.24 -2.73
C GLY A 21 -6.82 9.57 -2.93
N ILE A 22 -5.86 9.84 -2.06
CA ILE A 22 -4.56 9.18 -2.02
C ILE A 22 -4.50 8.35 -0.74
N LEU A 23 -4.20 7.06 -0.90
CA LEU A 23 -3.97 6.14 0.22
C LEU A 23 -2.46 6.00 0.44
N THR A 24 -1.98 6.52 1.56
CA THR A 24 -0.59 6.34 1.99
C THR A 24 -0.54 5.26 3.06
N ALA A 25 0.42 4.36 2.95
CA ALA A 25 0.67 3.32 3.92
C ALA A 25 2.13 3.35 4.37
N TYR A 26 2.34 2.93 5.61
CA TYR A 26 3.63 2.89 6.25
C TYR A 26 3.82 1.53 6.91
N PHE A 27 5.08 1.08 6.90
CA PHE A 27 5.53 -0.21 7.35
C PHE A 27 6.79 -0.01 8.22
N ASP A 28 7.11 -1.02 9.01
CA ASP A 28 8.33 -1.02 9.83
C ASP A 28 9.56 -1.48 9.02
N ASP A 29 9.34 -2.19 7.90
CA ASP A 29 10.37 -2.74 7.03
C ASP A 29 10.18 -2.28 5.56
N PRO A 30 11.20 -1.71 4.89
CA PRO A 30 11.17 -1.42 3.46
C PRO A 30 10.78 -2.61 2.56
N GLU A 31 11.20 -3.83 2.91
CA GLU A 31 10.86 -5.03 2.14
C GLU A 31 9.37 -5.38 2.25
N GLN A 32 8.73 -5.10 3.39
CA GLN A 32 7.28 -5.24 3.53
C GLN A 32 6.53 -4.25 2.62
N ALA A 33 6.99 -3.00 2.55
CA ALA A 33 6.40 -1.98 1.67
C ALA A 33 6.50 -2.40 0.20
N ARG A 34 7.67 -2.90 -0.23
CA ARG A 34 7.87 -3.44 -1.58
C ARG A 34 6.97 -4.63 -1.87
N ALA A 35 6.96 -5.64 -1.01
CA ALA A 35 6.16 -6.84 -1.22
C ALA A 35 4.65 -6.54 -1.24
N CYS A 36 4.20 -5.60 -0.41
CA CYS A 36 2.81 -5.11 -0.43
C CYS A 36 2.50 -4.41 -1.75
N ALA A 37 3.37 -3.53 -2.23
CA ALA A 37 3.20 -2.83 -3.50
C ALA A 37 3.16 -3.79 -4.71
N GLU A 38 4.02 -4.80 -4.73
CA GLU A 38 4.04 -5.85 -5.75
C GLU A 38 2.69 -6.60 -5.77
N LYS A 39 2.15 -6.96 -4.61
CA LYS A 39 0.81 -7.57 -4.52
C LYS A 39 -0.31 -6.65 -5.01
N ILE A 40 -0.27 -5.37 -4.67
CA ILE A 40 -1.26 -4.40 -5.14
C ILE A 40 -1.23 -4.27 -6.67
N LEU A 41 -0.03 -4.26 -7.26
CA LEU A 41 0.18 -4.20 -8.71
C LEU A 41 -0.26 -5.51 -9.41
N GLU A 42 0.00 -6.67 -8.80
CA GLU A 42 -0.42 -7.97 -9.32
C GLU A 42 -1.95 -8.08 -9.39
N GLU A 43 -2.63 -7.81 -8.28
CA GLU A 43 -4.06 -8.07 -8.11
C GLU A 43 -4.95 -7.01 -8.75
N TRP A 44 -4.58 -5.72 -8.68
CA TRP A 44 -5.46 -4.62 -9.11
C TRP A 44 -4.87 -3.73 -10.20
N LYS A 45 -3.62 -3.96 -10.64
CA LYS A 45 -2.96 -3.16 -11.69
C LYS A 45 -2.99 -1.65 -11.39
N LYS A 46 -2.99 -1.28 -10.11
CA LYS A 46 -2.99 0.10 -9.64
C LYS A 46 -1.56 0.65 -9.65
N GLN A 47 -1.44 1.95 -9.90
CA GLN A 47 -0.16 2.66 -9.73
C GLN A 47 0.15 2.75 -8.23
N VAL A 48 1.32 2.23 -7.86
CA VAL A 48 1.83 2.25 -6.50
C VAL A 48 3.24 2.82 -6.52
N GLU A 49 3.51 3.79 -5.66
CA GLU A 49 4.84 4.37 -5.47
C GLU A 49 5.37 3.91 -4.13
N VAL A 50 6.59 3.39 -4.09
CA VAL A 50 7.25 2.93 -2.85
C VAL A 50 8.40 3.88 -2.51
N ASN A 51 8.41 4.39 -1.29
CA ASN A 51 9.44 5.28 -0.76
C ASN A 51 9.91 4.76 0.60
N GLY A 52 11.03 4.03 0.61
CA GLY A 52 11.54 3.36 1.82
C GLY A 52 10.50 2.38 2.38
N SER A 53 10.12 2.58 3.64
CA SER A 53 9.10 1.79 4.33
C SER A 53 7.68 2.37 4.20
N SER A 54 7.41 3.12 3.13
CA SER A 54 6.07 3.65 2.83
C SER A 54 5.67 3.38 1.39
N LEU A 55 4.36 3.30 1.13
CA LEU A 55 3.82 3.27 -0.23
C LEU A 55 2.61 4.19 -0.37
N THR A 56 2.39 4.64 -1.60
CA THR A 56 1.25 5.49 -1.98
C THR A 56 0.47 4.83 -3.10
N VAL A 57 -0.86 4.76 -2.95
CA VAL A 57 -1.79 4.23 -3.95
C VAL A 57 -2.83 5.28 -4.30
N TYR A 58 -3.01 5.51 -5.61
CA TYR A 58 -4.07 6.36 -6.14
C TYR A 58 -5.37 5.56 -6.23
N ILE A 59 -6.32 5.84 -5.34
CA ILE A 59 -7.59 5.08 -5.22
C ILE A 59 -8.68 5.63 -6.12
#